data_AF-A0A7W6UTY2-F1
#
_entry.id   AF-A0A7W6UTY2-F1
#
_cell.length_a   1.000
_cell.length_b   1.000
_cell.length_c   1.000
_cell.angle_alpha   90.00
_cell.angle_beta   90.00
_cell.angle_gamma   90.00
#
_symmetry.space_group_name_H-M   'P 1'
#
loop_
_entity.id
_entity.type
_entity.pdbx_description
1 polymer ?
#
loop_
_entity_poly.entity_id
_entity_poly.type
_entity_poly.pdbx_seq_one_letter_code
_entity_poly.pdbx_strand_id
1 'polypeptide(L)'
;MGASLGREAGLQRQRDIIATVRNAASDGARYVVLPESALGFWTPTVARLWTGALSDSNATVMAGAAVVDPGGYNNVLVAIDRKGSRILYRERMPVPGSMWQPWRFLFGESGGARADFFANPVVPIGAGRAAPLICYEQLIVWPVLQSMLHDPGFIIAVGNGWWTDGTSIVAIQRTTATAWAKLFAKPLVIAFNT
;
A
#
# COMPACT_ATOMS: atom_id res chain seq x y z
N MET A 1 -6.68 -13.98 11.26
CA MET A 1 -6.68 -13.00 10.14
C MET A 1 -5.28 -12.67 9.60
N GLY A 2 -4.17 -13.11 10.22
CA GLY A 2 -2.82 -13.00 9.63
C GLY A 2 -2.39 -14.16 8.72
N ALA A 3 -3.25 -15.16 8.50
CA ALA A 3 -2.87 -16.41 7.83
C ALA A 3 -2.66 -16.26 6.32
N SER A 4 -3.19 -15.23 5.68
CA SER A 4 -3.18 -15.06 4.22
C SER A 4 -2.30 -13.93 3.71
N LEU A 5 -1.66 -13.15 4.61
CA LEU A 5 -0.63 -12.20 4.21
C LEU A 5 0.52 -12.99 3.57
N GLY A 6 0.64 -12.91 2.25
CA GLY A 6 1.76 -13.51 1.51
C GLY A 6 1.65 -14.97 1.08
N ARG A 7 0.59 -15.75 1.40
CA ARG A 7 0.51 -17.16 0.94
C ARG A 7 0.39 -17.32 -0.57
N GLU A 8 -0.18 -16.33 -1.24
CA GLU A 8 -0.30 -16.33 -2.70
C GLU A 8 0.81 -15.52 -3.40
N ALA A 9 1.73 -14.89 -2.66
CA ALA A 9 2.82 -14.09 -3.22
C ALA A 9 4.01 -14.97 -3.67
N GLY A 10 3.72 -16.14 -4.24
CA GLY A 10 4.72 -17.05 -4.78
C GLY A 10 5.54 -16.40 -5.89
N LEU A 11 6.74 -16.93 -6.14
CA LEU A 11 7.67 -16.40 -7.14
C LEU A 11 7.01 -16.19 -8.51
N GLN A 12 6.09 -17.07 -8.90
CA GLN A 12 5.36 -16.94 -10.17
C GLN A 12 4.49 -15.68 -10.18
N ARG A 13 3.68 -15.45 -9.14
CA ARG A 13 2.88 -14.22 -9.02
C ARG A 13 3.76 -12.97 -9.05
N GLN A 14 4.91 -12.98 -8.37
CA GLN A 14 5.86 -11.87 -8.43
C GLN A 14 6.31 -11.61 -9.87
N ARG A 15 6.64 -12.66 -10.64
CA ARG A 15 7.01 -12.57 -12.06
C ARG A 15 5.87 -12.05 -12.93
N ASP A 16 4.65 -12.49 -12.70
CA ASP A 16 3.47 -12.07 -13.48
C ASP A 16 3.18 -10.57 -13.27
N ILE A 17 3.26 -10.11 -12.01
CA ILE A 17 3.12 -8.68 -11.68
C ILE A 17 4.29 -7.88 -12.30
N ILE A 18 5.52 -8.37 -12.18
CA ILE A 18 6.70 -7.75 -12.82
C ILE A 18 6.50 -7.62 -14.33
N ALA A 19 6.01 -8.65 -15.01
CA ALA A 19 5.74 -8.62 -16.45
C ALA A 19 4.71 -7.53 -16.78
N THR A 20 3.63 -7.45 -16.01
CA THR A 20 2.60 -6.41 -16.17
C THR A 20 3.17 -5.00 -16.00
N VAL A 21 4.00 -4.80 -14.97
CA VAL A 21 4.68 -3.53 -14.71
C VAL A 21 5.65 -3.19 -15.84
N ARG A 22 6.42 -4.16 -16.35
CA ARG A 22 7.36 -3.94 -17.46
C ARG A 22 6.63 -3.58 -18.74
N ASN A 23 5.50 -4.20 -19.03
CA ASN A 23 4.67 -3.84 -20.18
C ASN A 23 4.19 -2.40 -20.06
N ALA A 24 3.61 -2.01 -18.93
CA ALA A 24 3.21 -0.63 -18.69
C ALA A 24 4.38 0.37 -18.81
N ALA A 25 5.57 -0.01 -18.32
CA ALA A 25 6.77 0.82 -18.45
C ALA A 25 7.24 0.97 -19.90
N SER A 26 7.18 -0.11 -20.69
CA SER A 26 7.45 -0.07 -22.14
C SER A 26 6.46 0.80 -22.90
N ASP A 27 5.20 0.86 -22.43
CA ASP A 27 4.17 1.76 -22.96
C ASP A 27 4.34 3.23 -22.48
N GLY A 28 5.41 3.53 -21.74
CA GLY A 28 5.80 4.88 -21.33
C GLY A 28 5.42 5.25 -19.89
N ALA A 29 4.82 4.34 -19.10
CA ALA A 29 4.48 4.64 -17.72
C ALA A 29 5.74 4.89 -16.86
N ARG A 30 5.80 6.06 -16.23
CA ARG A 30 6.88 6.44 -15.31
C ARG A 30 6.62 6.03 -13.86
N TYR A 31 5.36 5.88 -13.50
CA TYR A 31 4.92 5.49 -12.16
C TYR A 31 3.83 4.44 -12.27
N VAL A 32 3.97 3.35 -11.52
CA VAL A 32 2.97 2.28 -11.47
C VAL A 32 2.57 2.06 -10.00
N VAL A 33 1.27 2.14 -9.70
CA VAL A 33 0.74 1.86 -8.36
C VAL A 33 0.11 0.47 -8.37
N LEU A 34 0.50 -0.36 -7.41
CA LEU A 34 -0.05 -1.69 -7.18
C LEU A 34 -0.92 -1.71 -5.92
N PRO A 35 -1.88 -2.65 -5.83
CA PRO A 35 -2.77 -2.76 -4.68
C PRO A 35 -2.07 -3.01 -3.35
N GLU A 36 -2.85 -2.89 -2.27
CA GLU A 36 -2.42 -3.28 -0.94
C GLU A 36 -2.04 -4.77 -0.90
N SER A 37 -0.97 -5.10 -0.17
CA SER A 37 -0.45 -6.47 -0.05
C SER A 37 -0.05 -7.16 -1.37
N ALA A 38 0.07 -6.42 -2.49
CA ALA A 38 0.42 -6.97 -3.80
C ALA A 38 1.74 -7.76 -3.78
N LEU A 39 2.72 -7.34 -2.97
CA LEU A 39 4.01 -8.02 -2.86
C LEU A 39 4.06 -9.07 -1.74
N GLY A 40 3.02 -9.20 -0.92
CA GLY A 40 3.05 -10.04 0.28
C GLY A 40 4.09 -9.55 1.29
N PHE A 41 4.93 -10.46 1.79
CA PHE A 41 5.99 -10.10 2.74
C PHE A 41 7.15 -9.37 2.07
N TRP A 42 7.46 -8.20 2.60
CA TRP A 42 8.60 -7.41 2.18
C TRP A 42 9.89 -7.96 2.79
N THR A 43 10.64 -8.73 1.99
CA THR A 43 11.91 -9.35 2.39
C THR A 43 13.06 -8.87 1.50
N PRO A 44 14.33 -9.01 1.94
CA PRO A 44 15.48 -8.71 1.10
C PRO A 44 15.47 -9.46 -0.24
N THR A 45 14.94 -10.68 -0.28
CA THR A 45 14.81 -11.48 -1.50
C THR A 45 13.82 -10.86 -2.48
N VAL A 46 12.63 -10.46 -2.00
CA VAL A 46 11.64 -9.76 -2.84
C VAL A 46 12.18 -8.42 -3.32
N ALA A 47 12.85 -7.65 -2.44
CA ALA A 47 13.46 -6.39 -2.80
C ALA A 47 14.50 -6.52 -3.92
N ARG A 48 15.39 -7.53 -3.84
CA ARG A 48 16.39 -7.82 -4.87
C ARG A 48 15.77 -8.28 -6.19
N LEU A 49 14.76 -9.15 -6.13
CA LEU A 49 14.03 -9.62 -7.31
C LEU A 49 13.43 -8.44 -8.08
N TRP A 50 12.72 -7.56 -7.37
CA TRP A 50 12.05 -6.41 -7.97
C TRP A 50 13.03 -5.35 -8.49
N THR A 51 14.06 -5.01 -7.71
CA THR A 51 15.09 -4.06 -8.13
C THR A 51 15.82 -4.57 -9.38
N GLY A 52 16.18 -5.85 -9.42
CA GLY A 52 16.81 -6.47 -10.59
C GLY A 52 15.87 -6.52 -11.81
N ALA A 53 14.59 -6.80 -11.61
CA ALA A 53 13.62 -6.80 -12.69
C ALA A 53 13.35 -5.42 -13.31
N LEU A 54 13.62 -4.34 -12.56
CA LEU A 54 13.45 -2.95 -12.98
C LEU A 54 14.78 -2.28 -13.38
N SER A 55 15.91 -3.00 -13.43
CA SER A 55 17.24 -2.41 -13.70
C SER A 55 17.29 -1.57 -14.98
N ASP A 56 16.58 -2.04 -16.01
CA ASP A 56 16.56 -1.45 -17.34
C ASP A 56 15.32 -0.56 -17.57
N SER A 57 14.52 -0.36 -16.53
CA SER A 57 13.30 0.45 -16.57
C SER A 57 13.52 1.81 -15.92
N ASN A 58 12.85 2.82 -16.47
CA ASN A 58 12.77 4.15 -15.88
C ASN A 58 11.50 4.34 -15.03
N ALA A 59 10.73 3.27 -14.81
CA ALA A 59 9.52 3.30 -14.00
C ALA A 59 9.84 3.17 -12.50
N THR A 60 9.07 3.88 -11.67
CA THR A 60 9.01 3.66 -10.23
C THR A 60 7.70 2.95 -9.88
N VAL A 61 7.82 1.80 -9.22
CA VAL A 61 6.68 1.02 -8.72
C VAL A 61 6.40 1.41 -7.28
N MET A 62 5.13 1.65 -6.96
CA MET A 62 4.63 1.87 -5.61
C MET A 62 3.69 0.72 -5.27
N ALA A 63 4.04 -0.13 -4.31
CA ALA A 63 3.32 -1.37 -4.07
C ALA A 63 3.04 -1.63 -2.60
N GLY A 64 1.87 -2.19 -2.30
CA GLY A 64 1.53 -2.63 -0.96
C GLY A 64 2.31 -3.89 -0.56
N ALA A 65 2.84 -3.91 0.66
CA ALA A 65 3.55 -5.05 1.23
C ALA A 65 3.42 -5.07 2.76
N ALA A 66 3.83 -6.17 3.39
CA ALA A 66 3.88 -6.30 4.84
C ALA A 66 5.32 -6.50 5.31
N VAL A 67 5.78 -5.63 6.23
CA VAL A 67 7.07 -5.79 6.93
C VAL A 67 6.81 -6.49 8.25
N VAL A 68 7.33 -7.71 8.43
CA VAL A 68 7.11 -8.52 9.63
C VAL A 68 8.26 -8.31 10.62
N ASP A 69 7.90 -8.09 11.89
CA ASP A 69 8.81 -7.96 13.03
C ASP A 69 8.40 -8.97 14.13
N PRO A 70 9.24 -9.23 15.16
CA PRO A 70 8.91 -10.18 16.23
C PRO A 70 7.57 -9.93 16.93
N GLY A 71 7.11 -8.67 16.97
CA GLY A 71 5.86 -8.28 17.62
C GLY A 71 4.62 -8.24 16.71
N GLY A 72 4.75 -8.42 15.39
CA GLY A 72 3.65 -8.25 14.45
C GLY A 72 4.10 -7.84 13.06
N TYR A 73 3.32 -7.00 12.38
CA TYR A 73 3.72 -6.48 11.07
C TYR A 73 3.29 -5.03 10.87
N ASN A 74 3.93 -4.36 9.91
CA ASN A 74 3.51 -3.06 9.40
C ASN A 74 2.99 -3.26 7.99
N ASN A 75 1.79 -2.74 7.71
CA ASN A 75 1.28 -2.64 6.35
C ASN A 75 1.87 -1.39 5.70
N VAL A 76 2.55 -1.55 4.57
CA VAL A 76 3.38 -0.49 4.00
C VAL A 76 3.15 -0.31 2.52
N LEU A 77 3.39 0.90 2.05
CA LEU A 77 3.63 1.17 0.63
C LEU A 77 5.14 1.27 0.41
N VAL A 78 5.70 0.45 -0.48
CA VAL A 78 7.12 0.50 -0.86
C VAL A 78 7.27 1.13 -2.24
N ALA A 79 8.31 1.95 -2.41
CA ALA A 79 8.77 2.40 -3.72
C ALA A 79 9.93 1.52 -4.17
N ILE A 80 9.93 1.15 -5.45
CA ILE A 80 10.97 0.35 -6.07
C ILE A 80 11.29 0.97 -7.43
N ASP A 81 12.56 1.19 -7.71
CA ASP A 81 13.07 1.61 -9.01
C ASP A 81 14.43 0.93 -9.29
N ARG A 82 15.06 1.30 -10.41
CA ARG A 82 16.39 0.76 -10.79
C ARG A 82 17.51 1.06 -9.79
N LYS A 83 17.35 2.04 -8.89
CA LYS A 83 18.35 2.44 -7.89
C LYS A 83 18.17 1.68 -6.59
N GLY A 84 16.99 1.11 -6.34
CA GLY A 84 16.72 0.31 -5.16
C GLY A 84 15.27 0.40 -4.72
N SER A 85 15.06 0.20 -3.42
CA SER A 85 13.73 0.23 -2.83
C SER A 85 13.74 0.90 -1.46
N ARG A 86 12.61 1.50 -1.09
CA ARG A 86 12.40 2.14 0.22
C ARG A 86 10.95 2.02 0.65
N ILE A 87 10.71 1.97 1.96
CA ILE A 87 9.37 2.13 2.52
C ILE A 87 8.96 3.60 2.33
N LEU A 88 7.91 3.85 1.54
CA LEU A 88 7.34 5.18 1.33
C LEU A 88 6.47 5.58 2.50
N TYR A 89 5.59 4.67 2.92
CA TYR A 89 4.51 4.95 3.84
C TYR A 89 4.22 3.71 4.68
N ARG A 90 3.80 3.93 5.93
CA ARG A 90 3.29 2.91 6.83
C ARG A 90 1.85 3.27 7.19
N GLU A 91 0.97 2.28 7.18
CA GLU A 91 -0.44 2.44 7.51
C GLU A 91 -0.59 3.02 8.93
N ARG A 92 -1.25 4.17 9.02
CA ARG A 92 -1.46 4.87 10.30
C ARG A 92 -2.57 4.23 11.10
N MET A 93 -3.60 3.72 10.43
CA MET A 93 -4.75 3.09 11.08
C MET A 93 -5.20 1.81 10.36
N PRO A 94 -4.75 0.63 10.83
CA PRO A 94 -5.27 -0.65 10.36
C PRO A 94 -6.68 -0.89 10.88
N VAL A 95 -7.41 -1.82 10.25
CA VAL A 95 -8.78 -2.18 10.68
C VAL A 95 -8.79 -2.65 12.16
N PRO A 96 -9.54 -1.99 13.05
CA PRO A 96 -9.68 -2.41 14.44
C PRO A 96 -10.25 -3.82 14.58
N GLY A 97 -9.75 -4.60 15.53
CA GLY A 97 -10.27 -5.94 15.84
C GLY A 97 -9.81 -7.05 14.91
N SER A 98 -9.58 -6.76 13.63
CA SER A 98 -9.07 -7.72 12.66
C SER A 98 -7.56 -7.61 12.50
N MET A 99 -7.08 -6.48 11.98
CA MET A 99 -5.66 -6.21 11.74
C MET A 99 -5.01 -5.66 13.00
N TRP A 100 -5.55 -4.56 13.54
CA TRP A 100 -5.04 -3.94 14.75
C TRP A 100 -5.73 -4.54 15.99
N GLN A 101 -4.95 -5.25 16.80
CA GLN A 101 -5.43 -5.92 18.02
C GLN A 101 -4.52 -5.57 19.21
N PRO A 102 -4.60 -4.35 19.75
CA PRO A 102 -3.68 -3.86 20.79
C PRO A 102 -3.72 -4.69 22.08
N TRP A 103 -4.85 -5.35 22.37
CA TRP A 103 -5.00 -6.21 23.55
C TRP A 103 -4.18 -7.50 23.48
N ARG A 104 -3.74 -7.97 22.31
CA ARG A 104 -2.88 -9.17 22.20
C ARG A 104 -1.63 -9.04 23.06
N PHE A 105 -1.06 -7.84 23.10
CA PHE A 105 0.10 -7.53 23.93
C PHE A 105 -0.17 -7.73 25.43
N LEU A 106 -1.39 -7.39 25.89
CA LEU A 106 -1.79 -7.57 27.30
C LEU A 106 -1.90 -9.05 27.70
N PHE A 107 -2.13 -9.94 26.73
CA PHE A 107 -2.22 -11.38 26.94
C PHE A 107 -0.92 -12.13 26.58
N GLY A 108 0.18 -11.42 26.32
CA GLY A 108 1.45 -12.04 25.92
C GLY A 108 1.43 -12.65 24.52
N GLU A 109 0.42 -12.35 23.71
CA GLU A 109 0.31 -12.80 22.33
C GLU A 109 0.99 -11.81 21.38
N SER A 110 1.78 -12.30 20.44
CA SER A 110 2.33 -11.50 19.34
C SER A 110 1.40 -11.54 18.11
N GLY A 111 1.61 -10.59 17.19
CA GLY A 111 0.86 -10.50 15.93
C GLY A 111 -0.03 -9.27 15.82
N GLY A 112 -0.65 -9.13 14.65
CA GLY A 112 -1.45 -7.95 14.30
C GLY A 112 -0.65 -6.87 13.57
N ALA A 113 -1.37 -6.01 12.86
CA ALA A 113 -0.84 -4.82 12.23
C ALA A 113 -0.56 -3.76 13.31
N ARG A 114 0.56 -3.05 13.20
CA ARG A 114 0.83 -1.85 13.98
C ARG A 114 0.12 -0.65 13.37
N ALA A 115 -0.23 0.30 14.23
CA ALA A 115 -0.84 1.56 13.85
C ALA A 115 0.19 2.69 14.01
N ASP A 116 0.61 3.29 12.90
CA ASP A 116 1.54 4.41 12.89
C ASP A 116 0.80 5.76 12.98
N PHE A 117 0.02 5.97 14.05
CA PHE A 117 -0.90 7.12 14.22
C PHE A 117 -0.31 8.50 13.91
N PHE A 118 1.00 8.70 14.06
CA PHE A 118 1.65 10.00 13.83
C PHE A 118 2.66 9.99 12.69
N ALA A 119 2.69 8.93 11.87
CA ALA A 119 3.58 8.88 10.74
C ALA A 119 3.27 9.97 9.71
N ASN A 120 4.31 10.29 8.91
CA ASN A 120 4.26 11.34 7.90
C ASN A 120 3.06 11.13 6.97
N PRO A 121 2.12 12.09 6.90
CA PRO A 121 0.86 11.92 6.20
C PRO A 121 0.98 12.09 4.67
N VAL A 122 2.15 12.48 4.16
CA VAL A 122 2.43 12.67 2.74
C VAL A 122 3.85 12.21 2.37
N VAL A 123 4.02 11.70 1.15
CA VAL A 123 5.28 11.10 0.69
C VAL A 123 5.78 11.74 -0.61
N PRO A 124 7.09 11.89 -0.82
CA PRO A 124 7.63 12.44 -2.07
C PRO A 124 7.58 11.39 -3.18
N ILE A 125 6.94 11.75 -4.30
CA ILE A 125 6.85 10.97 -5.55
C ILE A 125 7.27 11.87 -6.72
N GLY A 126 8.42 11.59 -7.32
CA GLY A 126 9.00 12.46 -8.34
C GLY A 126 9.25 13.87 -7.80
N ALA A 127 8.77 14.88 -8.53
CA ALA A 127 8.82 16.28 -8.09
C ALA A 127 7.65 16.69 -7.18
N GLY A 128 6.66 15.80 -6.97
CA GLY A 128 5.45 16.08 -6.22
C GLY A 128 5.37 15.36 -4.88
N ARG A 129 4.27 15.60 -4.16
CA ARG A 129 3.91 14.92 -2.91
C ARG A 129 2.57 14.23 -3.08
N ALA A 130 2.49 12.98 -2.62
CA ALA A 130 1.26 12.20 -2.60
C ALA A 130 0.76 12.04 -1.17
N ALA A 131 -0.56 11.91 -1.00
CA ALA A 131 -1.18 11.41 0.21
C ALA A 131 -1.57 9.93 0.02
N PRO A 132 -0.80 8.98 0.58
CA PRO A 132 -1.16 7.58 0.56
C PRO A 132 -2.30 7.31 1.55
N LEU A 133 -3.27 6.52 1.13
CA LEU A 133 -4.35 5.99 1.95
C LEU A 133 -4.44 4.49 1.72
N ILE A 134 -4.16 3.70 2.75
CA ILE A 134 -4.25 2.24 2.70
C ILE A 134 -5.60 1.81 3.26
N CYS A 135 -6.36 1.05 2.47
CA CYS A 135 -7.54 0.30 2.91
C CYS A 135 -8.52 1.09 3.78
N TYR A 136 -8.51 0.83 5.08
CA TYR A 136 -9.42 1.40 6.06
C TYR A 136 -9.23 2.91 6.24
N GLU A 137 -8.04 3.44 5.99
CA GLU A 137 -7.75 4.87 6.07
C GLU A 137 -8.62 5.72 5.13
N GLN A 138 -9.11 5.10 4.05
CA GLN A 138 -10.01 5.75 3.09
C GLN A 138 -11.39 6.03 3.69
N LEU A 139 -11.79 5.29 4.72
CA LEU A 139 -13.12 5.34 5.34
C LEU A 139 -13.20 6.25 6.57
N ILE A 140 -12.04 6.64 7.12
CA ILE A 140 -11.96 7.42 8.35
C ILE A 140 -11.48 8.85 8.06
N VAL A 141 -11.97 9.80 8.86
CA VAL A 141 -11.81 11.23 8.57
C VAL A 141 -10.40 11.72 8.85
N TRP A 142 -9.84 11.36 10.01
CA TRP A 142 -8.59 11.95 10.51
C TRP A 142 -7.37 11.78 9.57
N PRO A 143 -7.06 10.60 9.00
CA PRO A 143 -5.86 10.47 8.15
C PRO A 143 -5.96 11.32 6.90
N VAL A 144 -7.17 11.44 6.33
CA VAL A 144 -7.42 12.27 5.15
C VAL A 144 -7.24 13.73 5.48
N LEU A 145 -7.89 14.24 6.54
CA LEU A 145 -7.73 15.64 6.93
C LEU A 145 -6.28 15.97 7.26
N GLN A 146 -5.60 15.11 8.02
CA GLN A 146 -4.19 15.28 8.34
C GLN A 146 -3.34 15.37 7.07
N SER A 147 -3.56 14.48 6.10
CA SER A 147 -2.84 14.53 4.81
C SER A 147 -3.13 15.82 4.03
N MET A 148 -4.39 16.28 4.00
CA MET A 148 -4.77 17.48 3.25
C MET A 148 -4.23 18.77 3.85
N LEU A 149 -3.98 18.82 5.17
CA LEU A 149 -3.29 19.96 5.81
C LEU A 149 -1.87 20.19 5.28
N HIS A 150 -1.25 19.18 4.67
CA HIS A 150 0.07 19.30 4.03
C HIS A 150 0.01 19.58 2.54
N ASP A 151 -1.18 19.87 2.00
CA ASP A 151 -1.45 20.22 0.60
C ASP A 151 -0.75 19.28 -0.42
N PRO A 152 -1.08 17.98 -0.42
CA PRO A 152 -0.51 17.04 -1.37
C PRO A 152 -0.93 17.41 -2.80
N GLY A 153 -0.10 17.06 -3.77
CA GLY A 153 -0.44 17.23 -5.19
C GLY A 153 -1.50 16.24 -5.68
N PHE A 154 -1.61 15.07 -5.03
CA PHE A 154 -2.56 14.02 -5.39
C PHE A 154 -2.73 12.98 -4.27
N ILE A 155 -3.75 12.13 -4.39
CA ILE A 155 -4.05 11.01 -3.48
C ILE A 155 -3.68 9.69 -4.15
N ILE A 156 -3.07 8.78 -3.39
CA ILE A 156 -2.88 7.38 -3.79
C ILE A 156 -3.71 6.52 -2.84
N ALA A 157 -4.77 5.90 -3.35
CA ALA A 157 -5.60 4.98 -2.57
C ALA A 157 -5.34 3.53 -3.00
N VAL A 158 -4.79 2.74 -2.10
CA VAL A 158 -4.57 1.30 -2.32
C VAL A 158 -5.43 0.49 -1.37
N GLY A 159 -6.00 -0.61 -1.85
CA GLY A 159 -6.84 -1.46 -1.01
C GLY A 159 -6.78 -2.92 -1.40
N ASN A 160 -7.15 -3.77 -0.45
CA ASN A 160 -7.14 -5.20 -0.58
C ASN A 160 -8.56 -5.80 -0.59
N GLY A 161 -9.04 -6.22 -1.76
CA GLY A 161 -10.35 -6.79 -2.00
C GLY A 161 -10.48 -8.30 -1.87
N TRP A 162 -9.39 -9.09 -1.87
CA TRP A 162 -9.48 -10.57 -1.99
C TRP A 162 -10.32 -11.24 -0.90
N TRP A 163 -10.32 -10.71 0.34
CA TRP A 163 -11.09 -11.26 1.46
C TRP A 163 -12.51 -10.72 1.54
N THR A 164 -12.83 -9.75 0.69
CA THR A 164 -14.11 -9.04 0.62
C THR A 164 -14.89 -9.39 -0.65
N ASP A 165 -14.44 -10.41 -1.38
CA ASP A 165 -15.13 -10.86 -2.60
C ASP A 165 -16.59 -11.19 -2.28
N GLY A 166 -17.50 -10.76 -3.15
CA GLY A 166 -18.95 -10.83 -2.92
C GLY A 166 -19.51 -9.82 -1.90
N THR A 167 -18.73 -8.87 -1.39
CA THR A 167 -19.22 -7.79 -0.50
C THR A 167 -19.09 -6.40 -1.16
N SER A 168 -19.72 -5.39 -0.54
CA SER A 168 -19.66 -3.99 -1.02
C SER A 168 -18.40 -3.22 -0.57
N ILE A 169 -17.47 -3.84 0.16
CA ILE A 169 -16.37 -3.13 0.82
C ILE A 169 -15.46 -2.40 -0.18
N VAL A 170 -15.02 -3.06 -1.25
CA VAL A 170 -14.17 -2.42 -2.28
C VAL A 170 -14.91 -1.28 -2.98
N ALA A 171 -16.21 -1.44 -3.24
CA ALA A 171 -17.04 -0.41 -3.86
C ALA A 171 -17.17 0.82 -2.93
N ILE A 172 -17.38 0.59 -1.63
CA ILE A 172 -17.43 1.65 -0.61
C ILE A 172 -16.08 2.37 -0.52
N GLN A 173 -14.97 1.65 -0.47
CA GLN A 173 -13.62 2.23 -0.44
C GLN A 173 -13.35 3.11 -1.66
N ARG A 174 -13.59 2.60 -2.87
CA ARG A 174 -13.43 3.38 -4.13
C ARG A 174 -14.31 4.64 -4.14
N THR A 175 -15.57 4.50 -3.72
CA THR A 175 -16.52 5.62 -3.66
C THR A 175 -16.06 6.67 -2.67
N THR A 176 -15.60 6.25 -1.49
CA THR A 176 -15.15 7.15 -0.43
C THR A 176 -13.84 7.86 -0.82
N ALA A 177 -12.87 7.14 -1.38
CA ALA A 177 -11.64 7.74 -1.91
C ALA A 177 -11.95 8.78 -3.01
N THR A 178 -12.90 8.48 -3.90
CA THR A 178 -13.37 9.41 -4.93
C THR A 178 -14.04 10.64 -4.33
N ALA A 179 -14.86 10.47 -3.29
CA ALA A 179 -15.51 11.58 -2.60
C ALA A 179 -14.48 12.51 -1.94
N TRP A 180 -13.48 11.96 -1.25
CA TRP A 180 -12.39 12.75 -0.66
C TRP A 180 -11.57 13.51 -1.71
N ALA A 181 -11.21 12.84 -2.80
CA ALA A 181 -10.49 13.47 -3.90
C ALA A 181 -11.27 14.65 -4.51
N LYS A 182 -12.58 14.50 -4.71
CA LYS A 182 -13.46 15.56 -5.18
C LYS A 182 -13.58 16.70 -4.17
N LEU A 183 -13.76 16.39 -2.88
CA LEU A 183 -13.89 17.39 -1.81
C LEU A 183 -12.68 18.31 -1.74
N PHE A 184 -11.46 17.76 -1.89
CA PHE A 184 -10.21 18.52 -1.81
C PHE A 184 -9.64 18.95 -3.16
N ALA A 185 -10.37 18.73 -4.26
CA ALA A 185 -9.93 19.00 -5.62
C ALA A 185 -8.53 18.40 -5.94
N LYS A 186 -8.31 17.15 -5.51
CA LYS A 186 -7.05 16.42 -5.73
C LYS A 186 -7.21 15.34 -6.80
N PRO A 187 -6.24 15.16 -7.71
CA PRO A 187 -6.16 13.96 -8.54
C PRO A 187 -6.10 12.69 -7.66
N LEU A 188 -6.71 11.61 -8.14
CA LEU A 188 -6.79 10.34 -7.45
C LEU A 188 -6.20 9.22 -8.30
N VAL A 189 -5.27 8.47 -7.71
CA VAL A 189 -4.77 7.21 -8.26
C VAL A 189 -5.28 6.08 -7.37
N ILE A 190 -5.96 5.10 -7.95
CA ILE A 190 -6.49 3.95 -7.22
C ILE A 190 -5.87 2.64 -7.70
N ALA A 191 -5.55 1.75 -6.77
CA ALA A 191 -5.17 0.38 -7.07
C ALA A 191 -5.79 -0.60 -6.06
N PHE A 192 -6.67 -1.47 -6.55
CA PHE A 192 -7.32 -2.50 -5.76
C PHE A 192 -7.15 -3.85 -6.45
N ASN A 193 -6.90 -4.89 -5.68
CA ASN A 193 -7.07 -6.26 -6.15
C ASN A 193 -8.53 -6.68 -5.95
N THR A 194 -8.95 -7.66 -6.75
CA THR A 194 -10.24 -8.34 -6.67
C THR A 194 -9.98 -9.76 -6.24
#